data_AF-A0A3C0GHL1-F1
#
_entry.id   AF-A0A3C0GHL1-F1
#
_cell.length_a   1.000
_cell.length_b   1.000
_cell.length_c   1.000
_cell.angle_alpha   90.00
_cell.angle_beta   90.00
_cell.angle_gamma   90.00
#
_symmetry.space_group_name_H-M   'P 1'
#
loop_
_entity.id
_entity.type
_entity.pdbx_description
1 polymer ?
#
loop_
_entity_poly.entity_id
_entity_poly.type
_entity_poly.pdbx_seq_one_letter_code
_entity_poly.pdbx_strand_id
1 'polypeptide(L)'
;MNDLYGEINELVQEELEAMLDEKRKKKQQKGRKRAAKKAKRKKKSGKKDACYHKVKARYDVWPSAYASGALVKCRKVGAANWGNSKK
;
A
#
# COMPACT_ATOMS: atom_id res chain seq x y z
N MET A 1 -50.53 17.34 -17.90
CA MET A 1 -50.11 16.03 -17.35
C MET A 1 -48.62 15.75 -17.56
N ASN A 2 -47.98 16.34 -18.57
CA ASN A 2 -46.55 16.13 -18.85
C ASN A 2 -45.61 16.98 -17.96
N ASP A 3 -46.06 18.16 -17.49
CA ASP A 3 -45.20 19.06 -16.69
C ASP A 3 -44.89 18.50 -15.30
N LEU A 4 -45.90 17.94 -14.61
CA LEU A 4 -45.72 17.38 -13.27
C LEU A 4 -44.82 16.14 -13.25
N TYR A 5 -44.84 15.35 -14.34
CA TYR A 5 -43.97 14.17 -14.47
C TYR A 5 -42.54 14.57 -14.88
N GLY A 6 -42.39 15.65 -15.64
CA GLY A 6 -41.09 16.26 -15.95
C GLY A 6 -40.37 16.75 -14.70
N GLU A 7 -41.04 17.54 -13.87
CA GLU A 7 -40.49 18.04 -12.59
C GLU A 7 -40.07 16.90 -11.64
N ILE A 8 -40.89 15.85 -11.54
CA ILE A 8 -40.55 14.68 -10.71
C ILE A 8 -39.31 13.96 -11.26
N ASN A 9 -39.19 13.81 -12.58
CA ASN A 9 -38.02 13.17 -13.18
C ASN A 9 -36.75 13.98 -13.00
N GLU A 10 -36.82 15.31 -13.14
CA GLU A 10 -35.68 16.21 -12.89
C GLU A 10 -35.19 16.10 -11.44
N LEU A 11 -36.10 16.13 -10.47
CA LEU A 11 -35.77 15.95 -9.05
C LEU A 11 -35.08 14.60 -8.77
N VAL A 12 -35.57 13.51 -9.38
CA VAL A 12 -34.97 12.18 -9.23
C VAL A 12 -33.58 12.11 -9.86
N GLN A 13 -33.37 12.78 -11.00
CA GLN A 13 -32.07 12.83 -11.66
C GLN A 13 -31.06 13.63 -10.84
N GLU A 14 -31.44 14.81 -10.32
CA GLU A 14 -30.59 15.63 -9.45
C GLU A 14 -30.15 14.88 -8.19
N GLU A 15 -31.08 14.17 -7.54
CA GLU A 15 -30.77 13.39 -6.34
C GLU A 15 -29.81 12.22 -6.63
N LEU A 16 -30.00 11.55 -7.77
CA LEU A 16 -29.11 10.49 -8.21
C LEU A 16 -27.70 11.02 -8.52
N GLU A 17 -27.60 12.16 -9.20
CA GLU A 17 -26.32 12.81 -9.50
C GLU A 17 -25.59 13.24 -8.22
N ALA A 18 -26.31 13.82 -7.25
CA ALA A 18 -25.75 14.19 -5.95
C ALA A 18 -25.17 12.97 -5.20
N MET A 19 -25.88 11.85 -5.20
CA MET A 19 -25.40 10.59 -4.62
C MET A 19 -24.16 10.03 -5.34
N LEU A 20 -24.11 10.12 -6.67
CA LEU A 20 -22.95 9.68 -7.46
C LEU A 20 -21.73 10.56 -7.17
N ASP A 21 -21.90 11.87 -7.06
CA ASP A 21 -20.83 12.80 -6.74
C ASP A 21 -20.30 12.64 -5.32
N GLU A 22 -21.17 12.36 -4.34
CA GLU A 22 -20.75 11.94 -3.00
C GLU A 22 -19.83 10.70 -3.05
N LYS A 23 -20.23 9.67 -3.80
CA LYS A 23 -19.43 8.44 -3.95
C LYS A 23 -18.09 8.73 -4.61
N ARG A 24 -18.06 9.57 -5.65
CA ARG A 24 -16.82 10.03 -6.32
C ARG A 24 -15.90 10.78 -5.35
N LYS A 25 -16.43 11.74 -4.58
CA LYS A 25 -15.69 12.48 -3.54
C LYS A 25 -15.11 11.55 -2.47
N LYS A 26 -15.91 10.60 -1.95
CA LYS A 26 -15.47 9.57 -0.98
C LYS A 26 -14.35 8.70 -1.56
N LYS A 27 -14.46 8.26 -2.82
CA LYS A 27 -13.42 7.47 -3.52
C LYS A 27 -12.14 8.28 -3.71
N GLN A 28 -12.24 9.54 -4.15
CA GLN A 28 -11.11 10.44 -4.33
C GLN A 28 -10.39 10.72 -3.00
N GLN A 29 -11.14 10.98 -1.92
CA GLN A 29 -10.59 11.19 -0.59
C GLN A 29 -9.85 9.94 -0.08
N LYS A 30 -10.42 8.73 -0.26
CA LYS A 30 -9.74 7.46 0.05
C LYS A 30 -8.45 7.30 -0.76
N GLY A 31 -8.46 7.64 -2.05
CA GLY A 31 -7.28 7.65 -2.92
C GLY A 31 -6.18 8.59 -2.41
N ARG A 32 -6.53 9.84 -2.11
CA ARG A 32 -5.62 10.85 -1.53
C ARG A 32 -5.01 10.39 -0.20
N LYS A 33 -5.81 9.82 0.71
CA LYS A 33 -5.33 9.26 1.99
C LYS A 33 -4.31 8.12 1.77
N ARG A 34 -4.58 7.20 0.83
CA ARG A 34 -3.65 6.10 0.48
C ARG A 34 -2.34 6.64 -0.11
N ALA A 35 -2.41 7.61 -1.02
CA ALA A 35 -1.25 8.26 -1.61
C ALA A 35 -0.39 8.97 -0.55
N ALA A 36 -1.03 9.73 0.35
CA ALA A 36 -0.34 10.38 1.46
C ALA A 36 0.35 9.37 2.39
N LYS A 37 -0.30 8.25 2.72
CA LYS A 37 0.30 7.16 3.52
C LYS A 37 1.51 6.52 2.82
N LYS A 38 1.42 6.30 1.51
CA LYS A 38 2.53 5.76 0.68
C LYS A 38 3.71 6.74 0.63
N ALA A 39 3.45 8.02 0.45
CA ALA A 39 4.48 9.07 0.45
C ALA A 39 5.19 9.17 1.82
N LYS A 40 4.42 9.16 2.92
CA LYS A 40 4.98 9.12 4.29
C LYS A 40 5.88 7.90 4.52
N ARG A 41 5.50 6.71 4.02
CA ARG A 41 6.32 5.49 4.11
C ARG A 41 7.63 5.62 3.32
N LYS A 42 7.59 6.18 2.11
CA LYS A 42 8.80 6.40 1.29
C LYS A 42 9.79 7.36 1.95
N LYS A 43 9.31 8.46 2.54
CA LYS A 43 10.18 9.41 3.27
C LYS A 43 10.88 8.80 4.49
N LYS A 44 10.35 7.71 5.05
CA LYS A 44 10.89 7.03 6.24
C LYS A 44 11.77 5.82 5.93
N SER A 45 12.08 5.53 4.66
CA SER A 45 13.01 4.44 4.37
C SER A 45 14.43 4.88 4.74
N GLY A 46 14.83 4.56 5.97
CA GLY A 46 16.22 4.69 6.41
C GLY A 46 17.16 3.81 5.58
N LYS A 47 18.47 3.95 5.84
CA LYS A 47 19.50 3.12 5.21
C LYS A 47 19.19 1.63 5.49
N LYS A 48 19.41 0.79 4.48
CA LYS A 48 19.20 -0.66 4.61
C LYS A 48 20.22 -1.23 5.60
N ASP A 49 19.79 -2.18 6.42
CA ASP A 49 20.61 -2.77 7.46
C ASP A 49 21.65 -3.76 6.90
N ALA A 50 22.71 -4.03 7.67
CA ALA A 50 23.76 -4.98 7.26
C ALA A 50 23.18 -6.38 6.94
N CYS A 51 22.16 -6.81 7.69
CA CYS A 51 21.44 -8.05 7.43
C CYS A 51 20.72 -8.03 6.07
N TYR A 52 20.15 -6.90 5.65
CA TYR A 52 19.57 -6.77 4.31
C TYR A 52 20.60 -7.06 3.23
N HIS A 53 21.78 -6.45 3.32
CA HIS A 53 22.84 -6.62 2.33
C HIS A 53 23.39 -8.06 2.32
N LYS A 54 23.65 -8.64 3.50
CA LYS A 54 24.13 -10.03 3.61
C LYS A 54 23.12 -11.06 3.10
N VAL A 55 21.84 -10.93 3.46
CA VAL A 55 20.81 -11.87 3.02
C VAL A 55 20.53 -11.70 1.53
N LYS A 56 20.41 -10.47 1.02
CA LYS A 56 20.19 -10.23 -0.41
C LYS A 56 21.30 -10.84 -1.28
N ALA A 57 22.54 -10.84 -0.81
CA ALA A 57 23.66 -11.45 -1.55
C ALA A 57 23.63 -12.99 -1.59
N ARG A 58 22.85 -13.65 -0.71
CA ARG A 58 22.75 -15.11 -0.62
C ARG A 58 21.57 -15.71 -1.40
N TYR A 59 20.59 -14.91 -1.78
CA TYR A 59 19.38 -15.39 -2.45
C TYR A 59 19.25 -14.71 -3.81
N ASP A 60 19.16 -15.51 -4.87
CA ASP A 60 19.07 -15.00 -6.24
C ASP A 60 17.71 -14.34 -6.51
N VAL A 61 16.63 -14.90 -5.94
CA VAL A 61 15.27 -14.36 -6.09
C VAL A 61 14.90 -13.49 -4.90
N TRP A 62 14.73 -12.20 -5.17
CA TRP A 62 14.31 -11.18 -4.22
C TRP A 62 13.13 -10.38 -4.75
N PRO A 63 12.03 -10.17 -3.98
CA PRO A 63 11.72 -10.68 -2.64
C PRO A 63 11.13 -12.10 -2.67
N SER A 64 11.68 -13.02 -1.88
CA SER A 64 11.13 -14.38 -1.70
C SER A 64 10.69 -14.63 -0.25
N ALA A 65 9.79 -15.59 -0.05
CA ALA A 65 9.32 -16.01 1.27
C ALA A 65 10.46 -16.58 2.14
N TYR A 66 11.43 -17.27 1.52
CA TYR A 66 12.60 -17.80 2.23
C TYR A 66 13.62 -16.70 2.57
N ALA A 67 13.84 -15.72 1.67
CA ALA A 67 14.70 -14.57 1.95
C ALA A 67 14.16 -13.68 3.08
N SER A 68 12.85 -13.48 3.16
CA SER A 68 12.24 -12.72 4.25
C SER A 68 12.41 -13.42 5.60
N GLY A 69 12.26 -14.76 5.65
CA GLY A 69 12.57 -15.55 6.86
C GLY A 69 14.04 -15.46 7.29
N ALA A 70 14.97 -15.47 6.33
CA ALA A 70 16.39 -15.29 6.58
C ALA A 70 16.75 -13.90 7.15
N LEU A 71 16.09 -12.84 6.69
CA LEU A 71 16.28 -11.49 7.28
C LEU A 71 15.92 -11.46 8.76
N VAL A 72 14.80 -12.08 9.14
CA VAL A 72 14.36 -12.10 10.54
C VAL A 72 15.36 -12.86 11.40
N LYS A 73 15.82 -14.03 10.93
CA LYS A 73 16.83 -14.80 11.63
C LYS A 73 18.17 -14.05 11.72
N CYS A 74 18.61 -13.39 10.64
CA CYS A 74 19.81 -12.55 10.64
C CYS A 74 19.72 -11.43 11.68
N ARG A 75 18.59 -10.73 11.74
CA ARG A 75 18.39 -9.65 12.72
C ARG A 75 18.38 -10.18 14.16
N LYS A 76 17.91 -11.41 14.38
CA LYS A 76 17.93 -12.05 15.70
C LYS A 76 19.33 -12.43 16.16
N VAL A 77 20.13 -13.07 15.30
CA VAL A 77 21.49 -13.50 15.66
C VAL A 77 22.54 -12.40 15.51
N GLY A 78 22.19 -11.32 14.81
CA GLY A 78 23.08 -10.23 14.43
C GLY A 78 23.81 -10.52 13.11
N ALA A 79 24.03 -9.47 12.31
CA ALA A 79 24.66 -9.60 11.00
C ALA A 79 26.06 -10.23 11.06
N ALA A 80 26.81 -10.04 12.13
CA ALA A 80 28.15 -10.63 12.32
C ALA A 80 28.13 -12.15 12.50
N ASN A 81 27.11 -12.68 13.21
CA ASN A 81 26.97 -14.12 13.48
C ASN A 81 26.11 -14.84 12.43
N TRP A 82 25.48 -14.10 11.53
CA TRP A 82 24.61 -14.66 10.50
C TRP A 82 25.42 -15.39 9.42
N GLY A 83 25.16 -16.69 9.31
CA GLY A 83 25.66 -17.49 8.21
C GLY A 83 27.09 -18.00 8.37
N ASN A 84 27.59 -18.05 9.61
CA ASN A 84 28.83 -18.73 9.99
C ASN A 84 28.68 -20.25 10.10
N SER A 85 27.53 -20.80 9.66
CA SER A 85 27.37 -22.23 9.43
C SER A 85 28.30 -22.62 8.28
N LYS A 86 29.32 -23.43 8.59
CA LYS A 86 30.16 -24.08 7.58
C LYS A 86 29.26 -24.82 6.58
N LYS A 87 29.57 -24.69 5.28
CA LYS A 87 28.94 -25.50 4.22
C LYS A 87 29.25 -26.97 4.44
#